data_AF-A0A9P0TEF5-F1
#
_entry.id   AF-A0A9P0TEF5-F1
#
_cell.length_a   1.000
_cell.length_b   1.000
_cell.length_c   1.000
_cell.angle_alpha   90.00
_cell.angle_beta   90.00
_cell.angle_gamma   90.00
#
_symmetry.space_group_name_H-M   'P 1'
#
loop_
_entity.id
_entity.type
_entity.pdbx_description
1 polymer ?
#
loop_
_entity_poly.entity_id
_entity_poly.type
_entity_poly.pdbx_seq_one_letter_code
_entity_poly.pdbx_strand_id
1 'polypeptide(L)'
;MAVYKLAVAFALIFAVAEAQRPFYAGLRPIGYPAVESSPLGNRFGEDSNAPIEARGDGNLINRIEQMPVEQRPFWYLNAKQYDDLRKNPQNYPQRPNSFIG
;
A
#
# COMPACT_ATOMS: atom_id res chain seq x y z
N MET A 1 -40.68 34.82 -17.62
CA MET A 1 -40.14 33.46 -17.86
C MET A 1 -38.60 33.38 -17.93
N ALA A 2 -37.89 34.46 -18.27
CA ALA A 2 -36.42 34.40 -18.37
C ALA A 2 -35.70 34.25 -17.02
N VAL A 3 -36.22 34.89 -15.96
CA VAL A 3 -35.56 34.94 -14.63
C VAL A 3 -35.45 33.55 -13.98
N TYR A 4 -36.52 32.75 -14.00
CA TYR A 4 -36.45 31.40 -13.41
C TYR A 4 -35.52 30.47 -14.21
N LYS A 5 -35.45 30.63 -15.53
CA LYS A 5 -34.53 29.87 -16.39
C LYS A 5 -33.07 30.17 -16.05
N LEU A 6 -32.75 31.45 -15.84
CA LEU A 6 -31.42 31.87 -15.39
C LEU A 6 -31.09 31.35 -14.00
N ALA A 7 -32.02 31.42 -13.05
CA ALA A 7 -31.84 30.90 -11.70
C ALA A 7 -31.54 29.40 -11.69
N VAL A 8 -32.29 28.61 -12.49
CA VAL A 8 -32.07 27.16 -12.65
C VAL A 8 -30.71 26.89 -13.32
N ALA A 9 -30.33 27.66 -14.32
CA ALA A 9 -29.03 27.50 -14.99
C ALA A 9 -27.86 27.76 -14.03
N PHE A 10 -27.93 28.82 -13.20
CA PHE A 10 -26.90 29.10 -12.20
C PHE A 10 -26.84 28.01 -11.12
N ALA A 11 -27.99 27.55 -10.62
CA ALA A 11 -28.04 26.47 -9.63
C ALA A 11 -27.39 25.18 -10.17
N LEU A 12 -27.63 24.84 -11.44
CA LEU A 12 -26.99 23.70 -12.10
C LEU A 12 -25.47 23.85 -12.21
N ILE A 13 -24.99 25.04 -12.57
CA ILE A 13 -23.54 25.30 -12.69
C ILE A 13 -22.85 25.17 -11.33
N PHE A 14 -23.44 25.73 -10.27
CA PHE A 14 -22.90 25.59 -8.91
C PHE A 14 -22.87 24.13 -8.45
N ALA A 15 -23.94 23.37 -8.68
CA ALA A 15 -23.99 21.96 -8.32
C ALA A 15 -22.90 21.14 -9.05
N VAL A 16 -22.65 21.42 -10.33
CA VAL A 16 -21.60 20.74 -11.10
C VAL A 16 -20.20 21.16 -10.64
N ALA A 17 -19.99 22.42 -10.29
CA ALA A 17 -18.70 22.90 -9.78
C ALA A 17 -18.32 22.26 -8.44
N GLU A 18 -19.27 22.16 -7.50
CA GLU A 18 -19.08 21.51 -6.20
C GLU A 18 -18.93 19.97 -6.32
N ALA A 19 -19.47 19.38 -7.39
CA ALA A 19 -19.32 17.96 -7.67
C ALA A 19 -17.97 17.60 -8.33
N GLN A 20 -17.11 18.57 -8.65
CA GLN A 20 -15.79 18.29 -9.21
C GLN A 20 -14.86 17.73 -8.14
N ARG A 21 -14.42 16.48 -8.31
CA ARG A 21 -13.31 15.93 -7.51
C ARG A 21 -12.03 16.72 -7.81
N PRO A 22 -11.17 16.97 -6.80
CA PRO A 22 -9.88 17.60 -7.07
C PRO A 22 -9.05 16.75 -8.03
N PHE A 23 -8.28 17.39 -8.91
CA PHE A 23 -7.47 16.74 -9.95
C PHE A 23 -6.47 15.70 -9.42
N TYR A 24 -6.11 15.81 -8.13
CA TYR A 24 -5.19 14.89 -7.45
C TYR A 24 -5.87 13.69 -6.80
N ALA A 25 -7.20 13.68 -6.69
CA ALA A 25 -7.93 12.53 -6.15
C ALA A 25 -7.86 11.36 -7.15
N GLY A 26 -7.21 10.26 -6.72
CA GLY A 26 -7.06 9.05 -7.53
C GLY A 26 -5.77 8.97 -8.35
N LEU A 27 -4.84 9.92 -8.22
CA LEU A 27 -3.50 9.81 -8.84
C LEU A 27 -2.62 8.74 -8.18
N ARG A 28 -2.96 8.30 -6.97
CA ARG A 28 -2.21 7.25 -6.26
C ARG A 28 -2.81 5.87 -6.59
N PRO A 29 -1.97 4.84 -6.75
CA PRO A 29 -2.44 3.46 -6.88
C PRO A 29 -3.41 3.11 -5.75
N ILE A 30 -4.60 2.63 -6.12
CA ILE A 30 -5.59 2.17 -5.16
C ILE A 30 -5.10 0.84 -4.57
N GLY A 31 -5.03 0.74 -3.25
CA GLY A 31 -4.71 -0.51 -2.54
C GLY A 31 -3.25 -0.71 -2.13
N TYR A 32 -2.36 0.26 -2.39
CA TYR A 32 -0.97 0.18 -1.91
C TYR A 32 -0.60 1.42 -1.07
N PRO A 33 -0.03 1.25 0.13
CA PRO A 33 0.54 2.36 0.88
C PRO A 33 1.70 2.98 0.08
N ALA A 34 1.81 4.30 0.13
CA ALA A 34 2.97 4.99 -0.46
C ALA A 34 4.23 4.53 0.29
N VAL A 35 5.11 3.82 -0.42
CA VAL A 35 6.42 3.45 0.11
C VAL A 35 7.32 4.66 -0.06
N GLU A 36 7.64 5.34 1.04
CA GLU A 36 8.70 6.35 1.02
C GLU A 36 10.04 5.63 0.85
N SER A 37 10.64 5.76 -0.34
CA SER A 37 12.00 5.29 -0.57
C SER A 37 12.95 6.24 0.14
N SER A 38 13.51 5.82 1.27
CA SER A 38 14.55 6.58 1.95
C SER A 38 15.87 6.39 1.19
N PRO A 39 16.39 7.39 0.47
CA PRO A 39 17.57 7.24 -0.40
C PRO A 39 18.87 6.96 0.38
N LEU A 40 18.81 7.03 1.72
CA LEU A 40 19.92 6.78 2.63
C LEU A 40 19.92 5.36 3.22
N GLY A 41 18.84 4.59 3.08
CA GLY A 41 18.72 3.25 3.67
C GLY A 41 19.78 2.27 3.17
N ASN A 42 20.14 2.37 1.88
CA ASN A 42 21.04 1.41 1.23
C ASN A 42 22.50 1.86 1.14
N ARG A 43 22.91 2.91 1.87
CA ARG A 43 24.29 3.44 1.78
C ARG A 43 25.37 2.54 2.37
N PHE A 44 25.02 1.63 3.27
CA PHE A 44 26.00 0.81 3.99
C PHE A 44 26.17 -0.61 3.43
N GLY A 45 25.53 -0.95 2.31
CA GLY A 45 25.70 -2.27 1.70
C GLY A 45 25.20 -3.43 2.57
N GLU A 46 24.27 -3.16 3.48
CA GLU A 46 23.70 -4.15 4.41
C GLU A 46 22.72 -5.13 3.74
N ASP A 47 22.45 -4.95 2.45
CA ASP A 47 21.55 -5.78 1.67
C ASP A 47 22.31 -6.83 0.85
N SER A 48 22.21 -8.09 1.30
CA SER A 48 21.85 -9.14 0.34
C SER A 48 21.02 -10.27 0.93
N ASN A 49 20.94 -10.43 2.26
CA ASN A 49 20.21 -11.54 2.89
C ASN A 49 19.33 -11.16 4.09
N ALA A 50 19.15 -9.87 4.40
CA ALA A 50 18.27 -9.46 5.49
C ALA A 50 16.78 -9.56 5.08
N PRO A 51 15.87 -10.00 5.98
CA PRO A 51 14.44 -10.00 5.70
C PRO A 51 13.90 -8.58 5.44
N ILE A 52 12.98 -8.44 4.49
CA ILE A 52 12.40 -7.15 4.07
C ILE A 52 11.66 -6.43 5.22
N GLU A 53 11.16 -7.16 6.21
CA GLU A 53 10.48 -6.64 7.40
C GLU A 53 11.40 -5.78 8.27
N ALA A 54 12.70 -6.04 8.23
CA ALA A 54 13.69 -5.25 8.96
C ALA A 54 13.97 -3.90 8.29
N ARG A 55 13.48 -3.66 7.06
CA ARG A 55 13.62 -2.38 6.34
C ARG A 55 15.07 -1.88 6.23
N GLY A 56 16.03 -2.80 6.16
CA GLY A 56 17.46 -2.47 6.13
C GLY A 56 18.04 -2.06 7.48
N ASP A 57 17.34 -2.28 8.61
CA ASP A 57 17.86 -2.05 9.96
C ASP A 57 18.68 -3.26 10.44
N GLY A 58 19.99 -3.24 10.20
CA GLY A 58 20.89 -4.28 10.68
C GLY A 58 21.01 -4.37 12.20
N ASN A 59 20.83 -3.26 12.93
CA ASN A 59 20.88 -3.28 14.40
C ASN A 59 19.72 -4.09 14.99
N LEU A 60 18.55 -4.03 14.35
CA LEU A 60 17.42 -4.88 14.69
C LEU A 60 17.75 -6.37 14.47
N ILE A 61 18.34 -6.72 13.34
CA ILE A 61 18.74 -8.10 13.02
C ILE A 61 19.74 -8.62 14.05
N ASN A 62 20.80 -7.85 14.32
CA ASN A 62 21.83 -8.20 15.30
C ASN A 62 21.22 -8.44 16.69
N ARG A 63 20.24 -7.61 17.11
CA ARG A 63 19.53 -7.80 18.38
C ARG A 63 18.71 -9.08 18.39
N ILE A 64 18.05 -9.41 17.27
CA ILE A 64 17.24 -10.62 17.15
C ILE A 64 18.09 -11.88 17.18
N GLU A 65 19.26 -11.87 16.54
CA GLU A 65 20.18 -13.01 16.56
C GLU A 65 20.72 -13.32 17.96
N GLN A 66 20.91 -12.29 18.79
CA GLN A 66 21.32 -12.43 20.19
C GLN A 66 20.23 -13.02 21.09
N MET A 67 18.96 -12.99 20.68
CA MET A 67 17.86 -13.58 21.45
C MET A 67 17.83 -15.11 21.30
N PRO A 68 17.41 -15.85 22.35
CA PRO A 68 17.07 -17.26 22.25
C PRO A 68 16.04 -17.51 21.15
N VAL A 69 16.12 -18.65 20.46
CA VAL A 69 15.26 -18.97 19.30
C VAL A 69 13.77 -18.81 19.62
N GLU A 70 13.34 -19.26 20.78
CA GLU A 70 11.94 -19.19 21.23
C GLU A 70 11.42 -17.76 21.45
N GLN A 71 12.31 -16.79 21.61
CA GLN A 71 11.97 -15.38 21.81
C GLN A 71 12.10 -14.55 20.53
N ARG A 72 12.57 -15.16 19.44
CA ARG A 72 12.69 -14.48 18.15
C ARG A 72 11.31 -14.26 17.56
N PRO A 73 11.08 -13.13 16.88
CA PRO A 73 9.78 -12.84 16.30
C PRO A 73 9.48 -13.80 15.15
N PHE A 74 8.19 -14.15 15.02
CA PHE A 74 7.73 -15.13 14.02
C PHE A 74 8.10 -14.74 12.58
N TRP A 75 8.12 -13.45 12.27
CA TRP A 75 8.46 -12.97 10.92
C TRP A 75 9.92 -13.26 10.57
N TYR A 76 10.82 -13.22 11.55
CA TYR A 76 12.25 -13.48 11.36
C TYR A 76 12.50 -14.97 11.16
N LEU A 77 11.84 -15.80 11.98
CA LEU A 77 11.95 -17.27 11.88
C LEU A 77 11.43 -17.80 10.53
N ASN A 78 10.35 -17.21 10.01
CA ASN A 78 9.70 -17.64 8.76
C ASN A 78 10.08 -16.76 7.55
N ALA A 79 11.10 -15.91 7.67
CA ALA A 79 11.45 -14.93 6.63
C ALA A 79 11.64 -15.57 5.24
N LYS A 80 12.37 -16.69 5.20
CA LYS A 80 12.60 -17.44 3.95
C LYS A 80 11.29 -17.96 3.32
N GLN A 81 10.37 -18.47 4.13
CA GLN A 81 9.07 -18.94 3.63
C GLN A 81 8.22 -17.78 3.11
N TYR A 82 8.23 -16.61 3.77
CA TYR A 82 7.56 -15.44 3.26
C TYR A 82 8.12 -14.96 1.92
N ASP A 83 9.44 -15.00 1.75
CA ASP A 83 10.08 -14.61 0.49
C ASP A 83 9.76 -15.57 -0.66
N ASP A 84 9.69 -16.87 -0.39
CA ASP A 84 9.25 -17.86 -1.37
C ASP A 84 7.76 -17.68 -1.74
N LEU A 85 6.90 -17.38 -0.75
CA LEU A 85 5.49 -17.05 -0.98
C LEU A 85 5.31 -15.76 -1.76
N ARG A 86 6.17 -14.75 -1.57
CA ARG A 86 6.13 -13.49 -2.33
C ARG A 86 6.51 -13.70 -3.80
N LYS A 87 7.46 -14.60 -4.07
CA LYS A 87 7.85 -14.96 -5.44
C LYS A 87 6.76 -15.73 -6.17
N ASN A 88 6.01 -16.57 -5.46
CA ASN A 88 4.91 -17.35 -6.02
C ASN A 88 3.65 -17.27 -5.13
N PRO A 89 2.90 -16.15 -5.19
CA PRO A 89 1.73 -15.96 -4.35
C PRO A 89 0.64 -16.97 -4.70
N GLN A 90 0.08 -17.60 -3.67
CA GLN A 90 -1.08 -18.48 -3.83
C GLN A 90 -2.28 -17.64 -4.28
N ASN A 91 -2.75 -17.88 -5.49
CA ASN A 91 -3.96 -17.26 -6.02
C ASN A 91 -5.17 -18.16 -5.75
N TYR A 92 -6.15 -17.64 -5.01
CA TYR A 92 -7.42 -18.33 -4.82
C TYR A 92 -8.41 -17.80 -5.85
N PRO A 93 -9.15 -18.66 -6.56
CA PRO A 93 -10.21 -18.21 -7.45
C PRO A 93 -11.21 -17.39 -6.64
N GLN A 94 -11.46 -16.15 -7.06
CA GLN A 94 -12.51 -15.34 -6.45
C GLN A 94 -13.85 -16.00 -6.73
N ARG A 95 -14.70 -16.07 -5.68
CA ARG A 95 -16.08 -16.54 -5.86
C ARG A 95 -16.78 -15.64 -6.88
N PRO A 96 -17.41 -16.20 -7.93
CA PRO A 96 -18.11 -15.40 -8.92
C PRO A 96 -19.26 -14.61 -8.26
N ASN A 97 -19.49 -13.40 -8.75
CA ASN A 97 -20.55 -12.53 -8.26
C ASN A 97 -21.92 -13.05 -8.72
N SER A 98 -22.81 -13.38 -7.78
CA SER A 98 -24.17 -13.86 -8.07
C SER A 98 -25.12 -12.78 -8.61
N PHE A 99 -24.73 -11.50 -8.57
CA PHE A 99 -25.55 -10.37 -8.99
C PHE A 99 -25.26 -9.91 -10.44
N ILE A 100 -24.27 -10.49 -11.11
CA ILE A 100 -24.00 -10.25 -12.53
C ILE A 100 -24.54 -11.47 -13.27
N GLY A 101 -25.82 -11.41 -13.64
CA GLY A 101 -26.51 -12.37 -14.49
C GLY A 101 -27.07 -11.67 -15.73
#